data_AF-A0A947EB43-F1
#
_entry.id   AF-A0A947EB43-F1
#
_cell.length_a   1.000
_cell.length_b   1.000
_cell.length_c   1.000
_cell.angle_alpha   90.00
_cell.angle_beta   90.00
_cell.angle_gamma   90.00
#
_symmetry.space_group_name_H-M   'P 1'
#
loop_
_entity.id
_entity.type
_entity.pdbx_description
1 polymer ?
#
loop_
_entity_poly.entity_id
_entity_poly.type
_entity_poly.pdbx_seq_one_letter_code
_entity_poly.pdbx_strand_id
1 'polypeptide(L)'
;MSYDAIVIGGGHNGLVNAAYLAKAGRKTLVLERRDVVGGAAVTEELHPGFNFTTFSYAISLLRPDIVHDLDLVKHGMMVMPLTHHFAPMD
;
A
#
# COMPACT_ATOMS: atom_id res chain seq x y z
N MET A 1 12.80 19.73 14.61
CA MET A 1 11.37 19.44 14.35
C MET A 1 10.90 18.40 15.35
N SER A 2 9.67 18.52 15.88
CA SER A 2 9.03 17.47 16.68
C SER A 2 7.98 16.72 15.84
N TYR A 3 7.79 15.43 16.11
CA TYR A 3 6.78 14.54 15.53
C TYR A 3 6.08 13.79 16.68
N ASP A 4 4.78 13.53 16.54
CA ASP A 4 4.00 12.78 17.53
C ASP A 4 4.18 11.26 17.36
N ALA A 5 4.46 10.82 16.13
CA ALA A 5 4.68 9.42 15.79
C ALA A 5 5.65 9.29 14.61
N ILE A 6 6.42 8.20 14.62
CA ILE A 6 7.30 7.81 13.51
C ILE A 6 6.92 6.40 13.09
N VAL A 7 6.61 6.22 11.81
CA VAL A 7 6.35 4.93 11.18
C VAL A 7 7.56 4.55 10.33
N ILE A 8 8.16 3.40 10.64
CA ILE A 8 9.32 2.87 9.89
C ILE A 8 8.81 1.81 8.91
N GLY A 9 8.98 2.08 7.61
CA GLY A 9 8.47 1.27 6.50
C GLY A 9 7.28 1.92 5.80
N GLY A 10 7.46 2.26 4.53
CA GLY A 10 6.45 2.83 3.63
C GLY A 10 5.62 1.76 2.92
N GLY A 11 5.38 0.62 3.55
CA GLY A 11 4.49 -0.42 3.02
C GLY A 11 3.01 -0.06 3.17
N HIS A 12 2.12 -0.69 2.40
CA HIS A 12 0.67 -0.43 2.47
C HIS A 12 0.11 -0.46 3.91
N ASN A 13 0.54 -1.40 4.76
CA ASN A 13 0.13 -1.44 6.17
C ASN A 13 0.65 -0.25 6.98
N GLY A 14 1.92 0.14 6.78
CA GLY A 14 2.53 1.29 7.43
C GLY A 14 1.87 2.61 7.00
N LEU A 15 1.54 2.73 5.70
CA LEU A 15 0.85 3.89 5.14
C LEU A 15 -0.59 4.00 5.66
N VAL A 16 -1.33 2.89 5.77
CA VAL A 16 -2.67 2.89 6.38
C VAL A 16 -2.59 3.34 7.84
N ASN A 17 -1.64 2.82 8.62
CA ASN A 17 -1.43 3.23 10.01
C ASN A 17 -1.10 4.74 10.10
N ALA A 18 -0.14 5.21 9.30
CA ALA A 18 0.25 6.62 9.26
C ALA A 18 -0.91 7.53 8.86
N ALA A 19 -1.76 7.09 7.91
CA ALA A 19 -2.94 7.84 7.48
C ALA A 19 -3.97 7.98 8.62
N TYR A 20 -4.21 6.92 9.40
CA TYR A 20 -5.10 7.00 10.57
C TYR A 20 -4.52 7.89 11.68
N LEU A 21 -3.21 7.84 11.94
CA LEU A 21 -2.55 8.75 12.89
C LEU A 21 -2.69 10.21 12.44
N ALA A 22 -2.46 10.49 11.15
CA ALA A 22 -2.64 11.81 10.57
C ALA A 22 -4.10 12.28 10.62
N LYS A 23 -5.07 11.40 10.31
CA LYS A 23 -6.51 11.68 10.45
C LYS A 23 -6.90 12.02 11.89
N ALA A 24 -6.23 11.41 12.88
CA ALA A 24 -6.39 11.73 14.30
C ALA A 24 -5.63 13.00 14.74
N GLY A 25 -5.06 13.77 13.81
CA GLY A 25 -4.37 15.04 14.08
C GLY A 25 -2.92 14.90 14.54
N ARG A 26 -2.31 13.71 14.43
CA ARG A 26 -0.92 13.47 14.82
C ARG A 26 0.04 13.87 13.69
N LYS A 27 1.06 14.64 14.02
CA LYS A 27 2.17 14.95 13.12
C LYS A 27 3.05 13.71 12.97
N THR A 28 2.79 12.95 11.92
CA THR A 28 3.39 11.63 11.69
C THR A 28 4.49 11.71 10.63
N LEU A 29 5.67 11.14 10.93
CA LEU A 29 6.76 10.96 9.97
C LEU A 29 6.76 9.51 9.49
N VAL A 30 6.77 9.29 8.17
CA VAL A 30 6.99 7.97 7.58
C VAL A 30 8.39 7.93 7.00
N LEU A 31 9.17 6.90 7.33
CA LEU A 31 10.50 6.67 6.79
C LEU A 31 10.51 5.35 6.01
N GLU A 32 10.77 5.43 4.71
CA GLU A 32 10.99 4.28 3.84
C GLU A 32 12.45 4.31 3.37
N ARG A 33 13.09 3.14 3.32
CA ARG A 33 14.47 3.01 2.87
C ARG A 33 14.57 3.13 1.35
N ARG A 34 13.58 2.59 0.65
CA ARG A 34 13.48 2.61 -0.82
C ARG A 34 13.05 4.00 -1.31
N ASP A 35 13.31 4.26 -2.57
CA ASP A 35 12.85 5.44 -3.32
C ASP A 35 11.36 5.36 -3.71
N VAL A 36 10.72 4.21 -3.46
CA VAL A 36 9.31 3.93 -3.75
C VAL A 36 8.57 3.47 -2.49
N VAL A 37 7.30 3.86 -2.39
CA VAL A 37 6.38 3.44 -1.33
C VAL A 37 5.35 2.43 -1.84
N GLY A 38 4.76 1.64 -0.94
CA GLY A 38 3.78 0.58 -1.23
C GLY A 38 4.17 -0.76 -0.60
N GLY A 39 5.48 -0.97 -0.35
CA GLY A 39 6.01 -2.20 0.23
C GLY A 39 5.64 -3.40 -0.61
N ALA A 40 5.03 -4.44 -0.04
CA ALA A 40 4.61 -5.62 -0.82
C ALA A 40 3.58 -5.32 -1.93
N ALA A 41 2.94 -4.16 -1.92
CA ALA A 41 1.93 -3.76 -2.91
C ALA A 41 2.51 -2.97 -4.10
N VAL A 42 3.84 -2.82 -4.20
CA VAL A 42 4.45 -2.20 -5.38
C VAL A 42 4.39 -3.14 -6.57
N THR A 43 4.36 -2.54 -7.76
CA THR A 43 4.56 -3.23 -9.03
C THR A 43 5.95 -2.91 -9.54
N GLU A 44 6.72 -3.94 -9.87
CA GLU A 44 8.12 -3.82 -10.28
C GLU A 44 8.39 -4.64 -11.55
N GLU A 45 9.33 -4.18 -12.36
CA GLU A 45 9.82 -4.93 -13.51
C GLU A 45 10.93 -5.89 -13.06
N LEU A 46 10.57 -7.14 -12.79
CA LEU A 46 11.53 -8.19 -12.40
C LEU A 46 12.17 -8.87 -13.62
N HIS A 47 11.54 -8.76 -14.80
CA HIS A 47 12.03 -9.27 -16.07
C HIS A 47 11.71 -8.25 -17.18
N PRO A 48 12.64 -7.97 -18.11
CA PRO A 48 12.42 -6.97 -19.15
C PRO A 48 11.12 -7.18 -19.93
N GLY A 49 10.27 -6.15 -19.96
CA GLY A 49 8.96 -6.14 -20.58
C GLY A 49 7.81 -6.66 -19.69
N PHE A 50 8.08 -7.09 -18.45
CA PHE A 50 7.08 -7.68 -17.57
C PHE A 50 7.06 -7.03 -16.19
N ASN A 51 5.89 -6.52 -15.84
CA ASN A 51 5.61 -5.98 -14.51
C ASN A 51 4.97 -7.04 -13.62
N PHE A 52 5.45 -7.12 -12.39
CA PHE A 52 5.00 -8.06 -11.38
C PHE A 52 4.54 -7.28 -10.16
N THR A 53 3.38 -7.65 -9.60
CA THR A 53 3.09 -7.26 -8.22
C THR A 53 3.94 -8.11 -7.31
N THR A 54 4.94 -7.51 -6.67
CA THR A 54 6.09 -8.24 -6.10
C THR A 54 5.68 -9.22 -5.00
N PHE A 55 4.67 -8.89 -4.18
CA PHE A 55 4.23 -9.77 -3.07
C PHE A 55 2.72 -9.73 -2.74
N SER A 56 2.03 -8.60 -2.92
CA SER A 56 0.63 -8.41 -2.52
C SER A 56 -0.27 -8.19 -3.75
N TYR A 57 -0.65 -9.29 -4.40
CA TYR A 57 -1.36 -9.31 -5.68
C TYR A 57 -2.89 -9.29 -5.58
N ALA A 58 -3.45 -9.43 -4.37
CA ALA A 58 -4.88 -9.42 -4.14
C ALA A 58 -5.24 -8.44 -3.02
N ILE A 59 -6.39 -7.78 -3.18
CA ILE A 59 -6.92 -6.82 -2.20
C ILE A 59 -7.88 -7.48 -1.18
N SER A 60 -7.98 -8.81 -1.18
CA SER A 60 -9.02 -9.55 -0.45
C SER A 60 -9.02 -9.32 1.06
N LEU A 61 -7.89 -8.92 1.66
CA LEU A 61 -7.77 -8.66 3.09
C LEU A 61 -7.91 -7.17 3.48
N LEU A 62 -8.00 -6.26 2.50
CA LEU A 62 -8.23 -4.85 2.81
C LEU A 62 -9.70 -4.66 3.23
N ARG A 63 -9.89 -4.24 4.48
CA ARG A 63 -11.23 -4.00 5.02
C ARG A 63 -11.91 -2.83 4.30
N PRO A 64 -13.18 -2.95 3.88
CA PRO A 64 -13.93 -1.85 3.27
C PRO A 64 -13.96 -0.59 4.14
N ASP A 65 -14.05 -0.74 5.47
CA ASP A 65 -14.03 0.38 6.42
C ASP A 65 -12.78 1.26 6.23
N ILE A 66 -11.62 0.69 5.92
CA ILE A 66 -10.39 1.46 5.68
C ILE A 66 -10.51 2.29 4.40
N VAL A 67 -11.12 1.71 3.35
CA VAL A 67 -11.37 2.40 2.09
C VAL A 67 -12.29 3.60 2.30
N HIS A 68 -13.34 3.43 3.10
CA HIS A 68 -14.29 4.49 3.44
C HIS A 68 -13.68 5.53 4.38
N ASP A 69 -13.05 5.11 5.46
CA ASP A 69 -12.49 6.01 6.47
C ASP A 69 -11.41 6.92 5.91
N LEU A 70 -10.58 6.40 5.01
CA LEU A 70 -9.48 7.17 4.42
C LEU A 70 -9.84 7.76 3.05
N ASP A 71 -11.12 7.71 2.65
CA ASP A 71 -11.62 8.22 1.38
C ASP A 71 -10.79 7.75 0.17
N LEU A 72 -10.32 6.50 0.17
CA LEU A 72 -9.27 6.05 -0.77
C LEU A 72 -9.72 6.16 -2.23
N VAL A 73 -11.01 5.94 -2.52
CA VAL A 73 -11.58 6.11 -3.87
C VAL A 73 -11.45 7.55 -4.37
N LYS A 74 -11.70 8.54 -3.49
CA LYS A 74 -11.49 9.96 -3.80
C LYS A 74 -10.02 10.27 -4.06
N HIS A 75 -9.12 9.52 -3.44
CA HIS A 75 -7.67 9.59 -3.64
C HIS A 75 -7.15 8.72 -4.80
N GLY A 76 -8.06 8.17 -5.63
CA GLY A 76 -7.70 7.47 -6.87
C GLY A 76 -7.56 5.95 -6.73
N MET A 77 -7.99 5.36 -5.62
CA MET A 77 -8.05 3.90 -5.48
C MET A 77 -9.04 3.31 -6.49
N MET A 78 -8.57 2.31 -7.25
CA MET A 78 -9.37 1.53 -8.19
C MET A 78 -9.16 0.04 -7.91
N VAL A 79 -10.26 -0.73 -7.92
CA VAL A 79 -10.18 -2.19 -7.83
C VAL A 79 -10.25 -2.76 -9.24
N MET A 80 -9.20 -3.44 -9.66
CA MET A 80 -9.16 -4.11 -10.96
C MET A 80 -9.48 -5.60 -10.79
N PRO A 81 -10.33 -6.18 -11.65
CA PRO A 81 -10.56 -7.62 -11.63
C PRO A 81 -9.27 -8.35 -12.02
N LEU A 82 -8.90 -9.38 -11.24
CA LEU A 82 -7.79 -10.28 -11.57
C LEU A 82 -8.24 -11.23 -12.69
N THR A 83 -8.07 -10.81 -13.93
CA THR A 83 -8.57 -11.52 -15.12
C THR A 83 -7.64 -12.62 -15.61
N HIS A 84 -6.33 -12.46 -15.39
CA HIS A 84 -5.31 -13.41 -15.84
C HIS A 84 -4.34 -13.65 -14.69
N HIS A 85 -4.37 -14.85 -14.13
CA HIS A 85 -3.40 -15.30 -13.14
C HIS A 85 -2.70 -16.55 -13.68
N PHE A 86 -1.39 -16.60 -13.53
CA PHE A 86 -0.59 -17.79 -13.80
C PHE A 86 -0.14 -18.34 -12.45
N ALA A 87 -0.84 -19.36 -11.96
CA ALA A 87 -0.49 -20.08 -10.75
C ALA A 87 -0.21 -21.53 -11.14
N PRO A 88 1.07 -21.91 -11.35
CA PRO A 88 1.43 -23.30 -11.52
C PRO A 88 0.92 -24.08 -10.32
N MET A 89 0.04 -25.03 -10.57
CA MET A 89 -0.19 -26.11 -9.64
C MET A 89 0.94 -27.10 -9.90
N ASP A 90 1.67 -27.51 -8.86
CA ASP A 90 2.62 -28.63 -8.96
C ASP A 90 1.97 -29.83 -9.67
#